data_AF-A0A6P1HQL5-F1
#
_entry.id   AF-A0A6P1HQL5-F1
#
_cell.length_a   1.000
_cell.length_b   1.000
_cell.length_c   1.000
_cell.angle_alpha   90.00
_cell.angle_beta   90.00
_cell.angle_gamma   90.00
#
_symmetry.space_group_name_H-M   'P 1'
#
loop_
_entity.id
_entity.type
_entity.pdbx_description
1 polymer ?
#
loop_
_entity_poly.entity_id
_entity_poly.type
_entity_poly.pdbx_seq_one_letter_code
_entity_poly.pdbx_strand_id
1 'polypeptide(L)'
;MLQKIRRNLVWVVPIIIIFSIVFGLFWSNLTLIAKQPSEEWSRHIKIGETQTNRAPFSYQNGSEIRIAFFNEGEVLTKTYNQSFELLNESSKSVPFTKWDPFYYNKGELIYHEDGELINGNTDELITMADKFYPLENHLFYSKDNEIYQLNPQSKSSTLLGKISDQYQTVVPIVHKDKMYFMAYKSLGFKVPMALYEALPSGELTVKAKGMLKVPISEYFSDIAVATKDNGFGIVAKTDVGRKESRIYSLESSWDNPYLDFNLLNLNDPNTGRKIREAGDFRPYYRDGQLYVIFHATGFTERATETMSANNIYQFTKTSSGIDVQQISNTRYFSTNPLLLNKETIMWLDYGINKKIFISSQNPDLIAKADTFTQTDLTIAFGQTIMHLVKSFTSIYLTYPWIVVPLLFFSILFLFFKRSMDQNLSWILYSGIAVYLIGALLLEEHFFVRTIQVRAPDFVTFPGFPYVFILLFGLLAFFCLMFARRTWSVGYKVMYFVALHLIFLMLTIGGYIL
;
A
#
# COMPACT_ATOMS: atom_id res chain seq x y z
N MET A 1 -8.42 33.22 -45.85
CA MET A 1 -8.65 32.22 -44.77
C MET A 1 -7.37 31.39 -44.48
N LEU A 2 -6.76 30.76 -45.49
CA LEU A 2 -5.52 29.94 -45.38
C LEU A 2 -4.31 30.66 -44.73
N GLN A 3 -4.05 31.93 -45.04
CA GLN A 3 -2.97 32.70 -44.38
C GLN A 3 -3.22 32.93 -42.89
N LYS A 4 -4.48 33.11 -42.48
CA LYS A 4 -4.88 33.31 -41.07
C LYS A 4 -4.73 32.00 -40.27
N ILE A 5 -5.05 30.87 -40.89
CA ILE A 5 -4.82 29.52 -40.34
C ILE A 5 -3.31 29.26 -40.19
N ARG A 6 -2.52 29.49 -41.25
CA ARG A 6 -1.06 29.30 -41.21
C ARG A 6 -0.37 30.19 -40.17
N ARG A 7 -0.88 31.40 -39.93
CA ARG A 7 -0.37 32.33 -38.91
C ARG A 7 -0.58 31.83 -37.49
N ASN A 8 -1.60 31.01 -37.26
CA ASN A 8 -1.93 30.45 -35.95
C ASN A 8 -1.23 29.11 -35.69
N LEU A 9 -0.80 28.39 -36.73
CA LEU A 9 -0.10 27.10 -36.60
C LEU A 9 1.18 27.18 -35.77
N VAL A 10 1.90 28.30 -35.79
CA VAL A 10 3.10 28.53 -34.95
C VAL A 10 2.82 28.43 -33.44
N TRP A 11 1.56 28.60 -33.03
CA TRP A 11 1.14 28.45 -31.64
C TRP A 11 0.38 27.14 -31.42
N VAL A 12 -0.50 26.79 -32.36
CA VAL A 12 -1.34 25.59 -32.26
C VAL A 12 -0.52 24.31 -32.27
N VAL A 13 0.50 24.18 -33.14
CA VAL A 13 1.30 22.95 -33.25
C VAL A 13 2.09 22.65 -31.97
N PRO A 14 2.87 23.60 -31.41
CA PRO A 14 3.53 23.36 -30.12
C PRO A 14 2.57 23.07 -28.98
N ILE A 15 1.42 23.76 -28.94
CA ILE A 15 0.40 23.52 -27.90
C ILE A 15 -0.12 22.09 -27.98
N ILE A 16 -0.42 21.58 -29.18
CA ILE A 16 -0.85 20.18 -29.36
C ILE A 16 0.23 19.21 -28.86
N ILE A 17 1.50 19.44 -29.20
CA ILE A 17 2.61 18.59 -28.74
C ILE A 17 2.73 18.62 -27.21
N ILE A 18 2.63 19.80 -26.59
CA ILE A 18 2.63 19.95 -25.13
C ILE A 18 1.46 19.18 -24.52
N PHE A 19 0.25 19.30 -25.06
CA PHE A 19 -0.90 18.54 -24.58
C PHE A 19 -0.69 17.03 -24.73
N SER A 20 -0.09 16.57 -25.82
CA SER A 20 0.24 15.16 -26.01
C SER A 20 1.26 14.66 -24.98
N ILE A 21 2.29 15.45 -24.66
CA ILE A 21 3.28 15.11 -23.63
C ILE A 21 2.60 15.03 -22.25
N VAL A 22 1.81 16.06 -21.89
CA VAL A 22 1.07 16.10 -20.61
C VAL A 22 0.09 14.94 -20.50
N PHE A 23 -0.62 14.62 -21.58
CA PHE A 23 -1.53 13.48 -21.62
C PHE A 23 -0.78 12.15 -21.48
N GLY A 24 0.38 12.00 -22.13
CA GLY A 24 1.25 10.83 -21.98
C GLY A 24 1.72 10.65 -20.53
N LEU A 25 2.11 11.73 -19.86
CA LEU A 25 2.48 11.71 -18.44
C LEU A 25 1.31 11.34 -17.55
N PHE A 26 0.13 11.91 -17.82
CA PHE A 26 -1.10 11.54 -17.11
C PHE A 26 -1.43 10.06 -17.28
N TRP A 27 -1.34 9.55 -18.50
CA TRP A 27 -1.58 8.14 -18.80
C TRP A 27 -0.56 7.22 -18.10
N SER A 28 0.71 7.61 -18.11
CA SER A 28 1.77 6.89 -17.39
C SER A 28 1.50 6.85 -15.88
N ASN A 29 1.14 7.99 -15.28
CA ASN A 29 0.81 8.03 -13.85
C ASN A 29 -0.44 7.19 -13.54
N LEU A 30 -1.45 7.25 -14.40
CA LEU A 30 -2.69 6.49 -14.24
C LEU A 30 -2.43 4.97 -14.28
N THR A 31 -1.65 4.50 -15.25
CA THR A 31 -1.29 3.07 -15.39
C THR A 31 -0.42 2.60 -14.21
N LEU A 32 0.49 3.44 -13.72
CA LEU A 32 1.34 3.16 -12.57
C LEU A 32 0.53 3.06 -11.26
N ILE A 33 -0.40 3.98 -11.01
CA ILE A 33 -1.33 3.94 -9.86
C ILE A 33 -2.28 2.73 -9.93
N ALA A 34 -2.64 2.34 -11.15
CA ALA A 34 -3.53 1.22 -11.42
C ALA A 34 -2.81 -0.13 -11.49
N LYS A 35 -1.50 -0.19 -11.24
CA LYS A 35 -0.79 -1.46 -11.19
C LYS A 35 -1.26 -2.32 -10.01
N GLN A 36 -1.44 -3.61 -10.26
CA GLN A 36 -1.72 -4.60 -9.22
C GLN A 36 -0.56 -4.68 -8.21
N PRO A 37 -0.85 -4.99 -6.93
CA PRO A 37 0.17 -5.10 -5.89
C PRO A 37 1.13 -6.29 -6.13
N SER A 38 0.63 -7.37 -6.73
CA SER A 38 1.37 -8.55 -7.20
C SER A 38 0.56 -9.26 -8.29
N GLU A 39 1.19 -10.16 -9.06
CA GLU A 39 0.57 -10.82 -10.22
C GLU A 39 -0.67 -11.66 -9.87
N GLU A 40 -0.74 -12.17 -8.64
CA GLU A 40 -1.80 -13.07 -8.20
C GLU A 40 -2.94 -12.36 -7.45
N TRP A 41 -2.81 -11.06 -7.17
CA TRP A 41 -3.74 -10.35 -6.29
C TRP A 41 -4.41 -9.17 -6.97
N SER A 42 -5.73 -9.09 -6.79
CA SER A 42 -6.52 -7.96 -7.29
C SER A 42 -6.06 -6.64 -6.66
N ARG A 43 -6.29 -5.53 -7.36
CA ARG A 43 -6.27 -4.21 -6.73
C ARG A 43 -7.35 -4.15 -5.64
N HIS A 44 -7.21 -3.17 -4.75
CA HIS A 44 -8.17 -3.03 -3.65
C HIS A 44 -9.55 -2.63 -4.13
N ILE A 45 -10.58 -3.27 -3.59
CA ILE A 45 -11.98 -2.93 -3.80
C ILE A 45 -12.54 -2.40 -2.48
N LYS A 46 -13.12 -1.20 -2.49
CA LYS A 46 -13.76 -0.61 -1.30
C LYS A 46 -15.11 -1.27 -1.08
N ILE A 47 -15.35 -1.81 0.11
CA ILE A 47 -16.61 -2.46 0.49
C ILE A 47 -17.36 -1.73 1.61
N GLY A 48 -16.71 -0.79 2.31
CA GLY A 48 -17.36 -0.05 3.40
C GLY A 48 -16.45 0.99 4.04
N GLU A 49 -16.95 1.60 5.11
CA GLU A 49 -16.19 2.51 5.97
C GLU A 49 -16.57 2.29 7.44
N THR A 50 -15.61 2.47 8.35
CA THR A 50 -15.83 2.29 9.79
C THR A 50 -15.04 3.31 10.61
N GLN A 51 -15.56 3.63 11.79
CA GLN A 51 -14.86 4.51 12.74
C GLN A 51 -14.00 3.75 13.76
N THR A 52 -14.15 2.42 13.86
CA THR A 52 -13.34 1.61 14.79
C THR A 52 -11.94 1.34 14.24
N ASN A 53 -11.00 1.04 15.14
CA ASN A 53 -9.66 0.54 14.80
C ASN A 53 -9.62 -1.00 14.71
N ARG A 54 -10.75 -1.69 14.95
CA ARG A 54 -10.81 -3.15 14.93
C ARG A 54 -11.23 -3.65 13.55
N ALA A 55 -10.68 -4.78 13.13
CA ALA A 55 -11.14 -5.47 11.94
C ALA A 55 -12.66 -5.75 12.06
N PRO A 56 -13.44 -5.51 10.99
CA PRO A 56 -14.85 -5.90 10.94
C PRO A 56 -15.05 -7.38 11.24
N PHE A 57 -16.21 -7.71 11.82
CA PHE A 57 -16.61 -9.10 11.99
C PHE A 57 -17.06 -9.65 10.64
N SER A 58 -16.45 -10.74 10.19
CA SER A 58 -16.87 -11.44 8.98
C SER A 58 -17.40 -12.83 9.34
N TYR A 59 -18.47 -13.23 8.67
CA TYR A 59 -19.09 -14.54 8.80
C TYR A 59 -19.28 -15.14 7.42
N GLN A 60 -18.87 -16.39 7.23
CA GLN A 60 -19.16 -17.12 6.00
C GLN A 60 -20.33 -18.09 6.22
N ASN A 61 -21.41 -17.92 5.43
CA ASN A 61 -22.56 -18.83 5.42
C ASN A 61 -22.73 -19.43 4.02
N GLY A 62 -22.10 -20.58 3.78
CA GLY A 62 -22.05 -21.18 2.45
C GLY A 62 -21.36 -20.26 1.43
N SER A 63 -22.11 -19.80 0.43
CA SER A 63 -21.63 -18.88 -0.61
C SER A 63 -21.72 -17.40 -0.22
N GLU A 64 -22.33 -17.06 0.92
CA GLU A 64 -22.51 -15.69 1.36
C GLU A 64 -21.44 -15.26 2.38
N ILE A 65 -20.96 -14.03 2.24
CA ILE A 65 -20.00 -13.39 3.15
C ILE A 65 -20.71 -12.20 3.80
N ARG A 66 -20.94 -12.28 5.11
CA ARG A 66 -21.56 -11.22 5.89
C ARG A 66 -20.49 -10.47 6.68
N ILE A 67 -20.46 -9.15 6.57
CA ILE A 67 -19.48 -8.29 7.24
C ILE A 67 -20.23 -7.26 8.10
N ALA A 68 -19.93 -7.22 9.39
CA ALA A 68 -20.51 -6.29 10.35
C ALA A 68 -19.44 -5.35 10.94
N PHE A 69 -19.73 -4.05 10.95
CA PHE A 69 -18.82 -3.02 11.46
C PHE A 69 -19.56 -1.84 12.06
N PHE A 70 -18.91 -1.16 13.01
CA PHE A 70 -19.46 0.03 13.66
C PHE A 70 -19.25 1.28 12.80
N ASN A 71 -20.29 2.09 12.65
CA ASN A 71 -20.24 3.40 12.02
C ASN A 71 -21.27 4.34 12.64
N GLU A 72 -20.84 5.49 13.17
CA GLU A 72 -21.73 6.58 13.60
C GLU A 72 -22.84 6.18 14.61
N GLY A 73 -22.53 5.31 15.58
CA GLY A 73 -23.52 4.86 16.58
C GLY A 73 -24.44 3.75 16.07
N GLU A 74 -24.13 3.17 14.91
CA GLU A 74 -24.83 2.03 14.34
C GLU A 74 -23.85 0.89 14.05
N VAL A 75 -24.35 -0.34 14.10
CA VAL A 75 -23.69 -1.51 13.51
C VAL A 75 -24.30 -1.73 12.13
N LEU A 76 -23.48 -1.49 11.09
CA LEU A 76 -23.82 -1.79 9.71
C LEU A 76 -23.45 -3.24 9.41
N THR A 77 -24.37 -3.95 8.78
CA THR A 77 -24.16 -5.30 8.26
C THR A 77 -24.35 -5.28 6.76
N LYS A 78 -23.36 -5.80 6.02
CA LYS A 78 -23.42 -6.01 4.58
C LYS A 78 -23.23 -7.48 4.26
N THR A 79 -24.08 -8.03 3.40
CA THR A 79 -23.99 -9.42 2.94
C THR A 79 -23.64 -9.42 1.46
N TYR A 80 -22.64 -10.22 1.11
CA TYR A 80 -22.07 -10.30 -0.23
C TYR A 80 -22.09 -11.73 -0.77
N ASN A 81 -22.10 -11.89 -2.09
CA ASN A 81 -21.73 -13.16 -2.73
C ASN A 81 -20.19 -13.32 -2.81
N GLN A 82 -19.71 -14.44 -3.35
CA GLN A 82 -18.26 -14.70 -3.53
C GLN A 82 -17.56 -13.71 -4.46
N SER A 83 -18.28 -13.05 -5.36
CA SER A 83 -17.78 -11.99 -6.25
C SER A 83 -17.90 -10.58 -5.65
N PHE A 84 -18.17 -10.51 -4.34
CA PHE A 84 -18.37 -9.27 -3.58
C PHE A 84 -19.37 -8.31 -4.23
N GLU A 85 -20.48 -8.86 -4.70
CA GLU A 85 -21.68 -8.09 -5.04
C GLU A 85 -22.59 -8.03 -3.82
N LEU A 86 -23.11 -6.84 -3.51
CA LEU A 86 -23.94 -6.60 -2.34
C LEU A 86 -25.32 -7.25 -2.54
N LEU A 87 -25.66 -8.20 -1.69
CA LEU A 87 -26.96 -8.88 -1.67
C LEU A 87 -27.95 -8.20 -0.72
N ASN A 88 -27.47 -7.77 0.45
CA ASN A 88 -28.30 -7.14 1.47
C ASN A 88 -27.47 -6.19 2.36
N GLU A 89 -28.10 -5.12 2.83
CA GLU A 89 -27.54 -4.14 3.76
C GLU A 89 -28.57 -3.81 4.84
N SER A 90 -28.15 -3.86 6.09
CA SER A 90 -28.99 -3.52 7.24
C SER A 90 -28.19 -2.76 8.28
N SER A 91 -28.80 -1.77 8.93
CA SER A 91 -28.21 -1.07 10.06
C SER A 91 -28.99 -1.33 11.35
N LYS A 92 -28.31 -1.20 12.48
CA LYS A 92 -28.93 -1.23 13.80
C LYS A 92 -28.25 -0.20 14.69
N SER A 93 -29.02 0.73 15.26
CA SER A 93 -28.50 1.65 16.28
C SER A 93 -28.07 0.87 17.51
N VAL A 94 -26.95 1.29 18.10
CA VAL A 94 -26.34 0.64 19.26
C VAL A 94 -26.00 1.64 20.36
N PRO A 95 -26.06 1.23 21.63
CA PRO A 95 -25.81 2.12 22.76
C PRO A 95 -24.32 2.37 23.04
N PHE A 96 -23.43 1.57 22.45
CA PHE A 96 -21.99 1.61 22.71
C PHE A 96 -21.20 2.45 21.69
N THR A 97 -19.94 2.70 21.99
CA THR A 97 -19.04 3.51 21.19
C THR A 97 -18.07 2.68 20.34
N LYS A 98 -17.29 3.35 19.50
CA LYS A 98 -16.25 2.72 18.66
C LYS A 98 -15.14 2.00 19.46
N TRP A 99 -15.06 2.20 20.78
CA TRP A 99 -14.05 1.63 21.66
C TRP A 99 -14.45 0.28 22.27
N ASP A 100 -15.75 -0.02 22.29
CA ASP A 100 -16.31 -1.13 23.05
C ASP A 100 -16.29 -2.41 22.20
N PRO A 101 -15.68 -3.51 22.68
CA PRO A 101 -15.72 -4.79 21.96
C PRO A 101 -17.17 -5.26 21.85
N PHE A 102 -17.59 -5.67 20.65
CA PHE A 102 -18.95 -6.15 20.43
C PHE A 102 -18.97 -7.41 19.58
N TYR A 103 -20.07 -8.13 19.60
CA TYR A 103 -20.41 -9.22 18.71
C TYR A 103 -21.80 -8.95 18.15
N TYR A 104 -21.94 -9.07 16.84
CA TYR A 104 -23.24 -8.95 16.19
C TYR A 104 -23.41 -10.01 15.11
N ASN A 105 -24.28 -10.99 15.37
CA ASN A 105 -24.59 -12.04 14.41
C ASN A 105 -26.01 -12.59 14.63
N LYS A 106 -26.73 -12.94 13.55
CA LYS A 106 -28.08 -13.52 13.59
C LYS A 106 -29.07 -12.78 14.51
N GLY A 107 -28.92 -11.45 14.66
CA GLY A 107 -29.77 -10.62 15.52
C GLY A 107 -29.32 -10.54 16.98
N GLU A 108 -28.33 -11.33 17.40
CA GLU A 108 -27.74 -11.27 18.73
C GLU A 108 -26.67 -10.17 18.78
N LEU A 109 -26.87 -9.20 19.67
CA LEU A 109 -25.91 -8.14 19.96
C LEU A 109 -25.40 -8.31 21.40
N ILE A 110 -24.08 -8.43 21.56
CA ILE A 110 -23.42 -8.50 22.86
C ILE A 110 -22.25 -7.53 22.82
N TYR A 111 -22.07 -6.71 23.85
CA TYR A 111 -20.93 -5.79 23.93
C TYR A 111 -20.30 -5.79 25.32
N HIS A 112 -19.05 -5.34 25.38
CA HIS A 112 -18.24 -5.25 26.59
C HIS A 112 -17.98 -3.79 26.93
N GLU A 113 -18.51 -3.33 28.06
CA GLU A 113 -18.37 -1.95 28.55
C GLU A 113 -18.07 -2.01 30.06
N ASP A 114 -17.07 -1.26 30.51
CA ASP A 114 -16.71 -1.12 31.95
C ASP A 114 -16.61 -2.42 32.77
N GLY A 115 -16.17 -3.52 32.14
CA GLY A 115 -16.01 -4.82 32.81
C GLY A 115 -17.27 -5.68 32.80
N GLU A 116 -18.30 -5.28 32.06
CA GLU A 116 -19.59 -5.95 31.96
C GLU A 116 -19.84 -6.44 30.53
N LEU A 117 -20.33 -7.67 30.39
CA LEU A 117 -20.92 -8.15 29.15
C LEU A 117 -22.42 -7.89 29.18
N ILE A 118 -22.90 -7.09 28.24
CA ILE A 118 -24.28 -6.61 28.19
C ILE A 118 -24.97 -7.14 26.94
N ASN A 119 -26.25 -7.51 27.08
CA ASN A 119 -27.10 -7.85 25.96
C ASN A 119 -27.58 -6.57 25.27
N GLY A 120 -27.04 -6.26 24.10
CA GLY A 120 -27.41 -5.04 23.36
C GLY A 120 -28.82 -5.03 22.78
N ASN A 121 -29.60 -6.11 22.94
CA ASN A 121 -31.02 -6.13 22.57
C ASN A 121 -31.94 -5.72 23.73
N THR A 122 -31.57 -6.05 24.96
CA THR A 122 -32.41 -5.85 26.17
C THR A 122 -31.80 -4.88 27.18
N ASP A 123 -30.53 -4.50 27.00
CA ASP A 123 -29.73 -3.71 27.95
C ASP A 123 -29.51 -4.41 29.30
N GLU A 124 -29.65 -5.75 29.32
CA GLU A 124 -29.46 -6.56 30.52
C GLU A 124 -28.01 -7.03 30.66
N LEU A 125 -27.49 -6.94 31.89
CA LEU A 125 -26.21 -7.53 32.27
C LEU A 125 -26.26 -9.06 32.09
N ILE A 126 -25.34 -9.58 31.28
CA ILE A 126 -25.13 -11.03 31.12
C ILE A 126 -24.21 -11.53 32.22
N THR A 127 -23.03 -10.92 32.35
CA THR A 127 -22.02 -11.30 33.34
C THR A 127 -20.90 -10.26 33.45
N MET A 128 -20.09 -10.37 34.50
CA MET A 128 -18.84 -9.60 34.62
C MET A 128 -17.71 -10.28 33.83
N ALA A 129 -16.91 -9.50 33.12
CA ALA A 129 -15.75 -9.98 32.36
C ALA A 129 -14.61 -8.96 32.37
N ASP A 130 -13.39 -9.42 32.66
CA ASP A 130 -12.18 -8.61 32.57
C ASP A 130 -11.86 -8.27 31.11
N LYS A 131 -12.07 -9.24 30.20
CA LYS A 131 -11.82 -9.10 28.76
C LYS A 131 -12.83 -9.93 27.97
N PHE A 132 -13.23 -9.39 26.82
CA PHE A 132 -14.08 -10.05 25.85
C PHE A 132 -13.31 -10.37 24.56
N TYR A 133 -13.46 -11.61 24.09
CA TYR A 133 -12.81 -12.11 22.88
C TYR A 133 -13.86 -12.65 21.89
N PRO A 134 -14.51 -11.76 21.12
CA PRO A 134 -15.45 -12.18 20.09
C PRO A 134 -14.71 -12.76 18.88
N LEU A 135 -14.97 -14.03 18.57
CA LEU A 135 -14.57 -14.68 17.32
C LEU A 135 -15.82 -14.95 16.45
N GLU A 136 -15.63 -15.42 15.22
CA GLU A 136 -16.70 -15.63 14.24
C GLU A 136 -17.88 -16.47 14.76
N ASN A 137 -17.60 -17.64 15.35
CA ASN A 137 -18.64 -18.54 15.84
C ASN A 137 -18.53 -18.86 17.35
N HIS A 138 -17.57 -18.22 18.03
CA HIS A 138 -17.24 -18.51 19.42
C HIS A 138 -17.05 -17.21 20.19
N LEU A 139 -17.70 -17.10 21.34
CA LEU A 139 -17.54 -15.98 22.24
C LEU A 139 -16.82 -16.45 23.48
N PHE A 140 -15.64 -15.89 23.73
CA PHE A 140 -14.90 -16.15 24.95
C PHE A 140 -14.81 -14.90 25.80
N TYR A 141 -14.74 -15.07 27.11
CA TYR A 141 -14.37 -14.00 28.02
C TYR A 141 -13.52 -14.56 29.15
N SER A 142 -12.75 -13.68 29.79
CA SER A 142 -11.99 -14.02 30.98
C SER A 142 -12.51 -13.29 32.19
N LYS A 143 -12.54 -13.96 33.33
CA LYS A 143 -12.88 -13.41 34.65
C LYS A 143 -12.02 -14.08 35.70
N ASP A 144 -11.26 -13.34 36.50
CA ASP A 144 -10.46 -13.88 37.61
C ASP A 144 -9.48 -15.00 37.18
N ASN A 145 -8.85 -14.83 36.00
CA ASN A 145 -7.99 -15.82 35.31
C ASN A 145 -8.69 -17.12 34.85
N GLU A 146 -10.01 -17.20 34.96
CA GLU A 146 -10.83 -18.26 34.38
C GLU A 146 -11.32 -17.86 32.99
N ILE A 147 -11.41 -18.85 32.10
CA ILE A 147 -11.89 -18.68 30.74
C ILE A 147 -13.26 -19.31 30.60
N TYR A 148 -14.18 -18.56 30.03
CA TYR A 148 -15.56 -18.97 29.81
C TYR A 148 -15.90 -18.89 28.34
N GLN A 149 -16.71 -19.85 27.87
CA GLN A 149 -17.39 -19.79 26.58
C GLN A 149 -18.82 -19.30 26.79
N LEU A 150 -19.21 -18.22 26.12
CA LEU A 150 -20.54 -17.66 26.15
C LEU A 150 -21.37 -18.18 24.96
N ASN A 151 -22.54 -18.74 25.23
CA ASN A 151 -23.51 -19.03 24.18
C ASN A 151 -24.29 -17.76 23.82
N PRO A 152 -24.25 -17.27 22.58
CA PRO A 152 -24.90 -16.02 22.21
C PRO A 152 -26.43 -16.05 22.28
N GLN A 153 -27.07 -17.22 22.18
CA GLN A 153 -28.54 -17.36 22.19
C GLN A 153 -29.09 -17.54 23.61
N SER A 154 -28.57 -18.51 24.35
CA SER A 154 -29.02 -18.79 25.72
C SER A 154 -28.45 -17.83 26.75
N LYS A 155 -27.42 -17.05 26.39
CA LYS A 155 -26.62 -16.18 27.28
C LYS A 155 -25.97 -16.94 28.45
N SER A 156 -25.94 -18.27 28.39
CA SER A 156 -25.32 -19.12 29.40
C SER A 156 -23.82 -19.25 29.14
N SER A 157 -23.04 -19.20 30.21
CA SER A 157 -21.59 -19.38 30.17
C SER A 157 -21.19 -20.79 30.59
N THR A 158 -20.22 -21.36 29.89
CA THR A 158 -19.57 -22.62 30.26
C THR A 158 -18.14 -22.32 30.69
N LEU A 159 -17.76 -22.71 31.90
CA LEU A 159 -16.37 -22.63 32.36
C LEU A 159 -15.53 -23.63 31.56
N LEU A 160 -14.47 -23.15 30.91
CA LEU A 160 -13.50 -24.00 30.19
C LEU A 160 -12.29 -24.36 31.06
N GLY A 161 -12.04 -23.56 32.10
CA GLY A 161 -10.99 -23.80 33.08
C GLY A 161 -10.20 -22.53 33.43
N LYS A 162 -9.16 -22.71 34.24
CA LYS A 162 -8.33 -21.62 34.77
C LYS A 162 -6.97 -21.56 34.08
N ILE A 163 -6.58 -20.36 33.65
CA ILE A 163 -5.22 -20.07 33.17
C ILE A 163 -4.36 -19.66 34.37
N SER A 164 -3.11 -20.07 34.37
CA SER A 164 -2.19 -19.77 35.47
C SER A 164 -1.93 -18.27 35.61
N ASP A 165 -1.98 -17.76 36.84
CA ASP A 165 -1.73 -16.36 37.22
C ASP A 165 -0.33 -15.83 36.81
N GLN A 166 0.58 -16.72 36.36
CA GLN A 166 1.87 -16.32 35.81
C GLN A 166 1.76 -15.67 34.41
N TYR A 167 0.61 -15.78 33.75
CA TYR A 167 0.33 -15.18 32.44
C TYR A 167 -0.58 -13.95 32.57
N GLN A 168 -0.50 -13.02 31.61
CA GLN A 168 -1.26 -11.76 31.64
C GLN A 168 -2.17 -11.58 30.42
N THR A 169 -1.77 -12.14 29.28
CA THR A 169 -2.51 -12.06 28.03
C THR A 169 -2.91 -13.44 27.56
N VAL A 170 -4.13 -13.54 27.06
CA VAL A 170 -4.72 -14.76 26.50
C VAL A 170 -5.19 -14.45 25.08
N VAL A 171 -4.86 -15.33 24.15
CA VAL A 171 -5.29 -15.26 22.75
C VAL A 171 -6.05 -16.56 22.45
N PRO A 172 -7.39 -16.51 22.32
CA PRO A 172 -8.17 -17.67 21.92
C PRO A 172 -7.98 -17.95 20.42
N ILE A 173 -7.90 -19.24 20.07
CA ILE A 173 -7.84 -19.73 18.70
C ILE A 173 -8.83 -20.88 18.56
N VAL A 174 -9.60 -20.90 17.48
CA VAL A 174 -10.47 -22.03 17.16
C VAL A 174 -10.00 -22.64 15.85
N HIS A 175 -9.81 -23.96 15.83
CA HIS A 175 -9.49 -24.71 14.63
C HIS A 175 -10.42 -25.92 14.53
N LYS A 176 -11.28 -25.90 13.50
CA LYS A 176 -12.44 -26.79 13.41
C LYS A 176 -13.30 -26.64 14.68
N ASP A 177 -13.51 -27.72 15.43
CA ASP A 177 -14.27 -27.72 16.68
C ASP A 177 -13.38 -27.70 17.93
N LYS A 178 -12.07 -27.56 17.76
CA LYS A 178 -11.12 -27.50 18.87
C LYS A 178 -10.82 -26.06 19.26
N MET A 179 -10.86 -25.81 20.57
CA MET A 179 -10.59 -24.51 21.15
C MET A 179 -9.23 -24.53 21.84
N TYR A 180 -8.37 -23.59 21.46
CA TYR A 180 -7.04 -23.42 22.00
C TYR A 180 -6.88 -22.02 22.60
N PHE A 181 -6.02 -21.90 23.60
CA PHE A 181 -5.72 -20.62 24.24
C PHE A 181 -4.21 -20.47 24.39
N MET A 182 -3.63 -19.47 23.75
CA MET A 182 -2.24 -19.11 24.01
C MET A 182 -2.21 -18.08 25.14
N ALA A 183 -1.55 -18.43 26.23
CA ALA A 183 -1.31 -17.54 27.36
C ALA A 183 0.16 -17.14 27.42
N TYR A 184 0.45 -15.86 27.63
CA TYR A 184 1.83 -15.37 27.73
C TYR A 184 1.96 -14.17 28.66
N LYS A 185 3.22 -13.87 29.04
CA LYS A 185 3.60 -12.67 29.80
C LYS A 185 4.92 -12.14 29.29
N SER A 186 5.02 -10.83 29.07
CA SER A 186 6.28 -10.18 28.73
C SER A 186 7.09 -9.90 29.99
N LEU A 187 8.31 -10.45 30.07
CA LEU A 187 9.30 -10.22 31.13
C LEU A 187 10.55 -9.55 30.53
N GLY A 188 10.35 -8.55 29.66
CA GLY A 188 11.42 -7.87 28.93
C GLY A 188 11.97 -8.74 27.81
N PHE A 189 13.16 -9.30 28.01
CA PHE A 189 13.87 -10.14 27.01
C PHE A 189 13.47 -11.63 27.05
N LYS A 190 12.50 -11.97 27.90
CA LYS A 190 11.93 -13.33 28.03
C LYS A 190 10.42 -13.24 27.97
N VAL A 191 9.80 -14.15 27.22
CA VAL A 191 8.34 -14.24 27.11
C VAL A 191 7.93 -15.69 27.38
N PRO A 192 7.70 -16.07 28.65
CA PRO A 192 7.09 -17.36 28.96
C PRO A 192 5.70 -17.45 28.34
N MET A 193 5.39 -18.60 27.76
CA MET A 193 4.12 -18.86 27.11
C MET A 193 3.68 -20.32 27.26
N ALA A 194 2.38 -20.55 27.19
CA ALA A 194 1.79 -21.87 27.09
C ALA A 194 0.60 -21.87 26.13
N LEU A 195 0.43 -22.98 25.42
CA LEU A 195 -0.79 -23.28 24.67
C LEU A 195 -1.62 -24.28 25.47
N TYR A 196 -2.89 -23.95 25.64
CA TYR A 196 -3.90 -24.78 26.27
C TYR A 196 -4.88 -25.30 25.21
N GLU A 197 -5.36 -26.54 25.35
CA GLU A 197 -6.50 -27.11 24.61
C GLU A 197 -7.66 -27.27 25.60
N ALA A 198 -8.83 -26.74 25.25
CA ALA A 198 -10.05 -27.04 26.00
C ALA A 198 -10.57 -28.42 25.59
N LEU A 199 -10.73 -29.29 26.58
CA LEU A 199 -11.29 -30.62 26.39
C LEU A 199 -12.82 -30.59 26.41
N PRO A 200 -13.49 -31.59 25.80
CA PRO A 200 -14.95 -31.75 25.90
C PRO A 200 -15.47 -31.85 27.34
N SER A 201 -14.61 -32.21 28.31
CA SER A 201 -14.94 -32.24 29.73
C SER A 201 -15.09 -30.85 30.37
N GLY A 202 -14.73 -29.77 29.67
CA GLY A 202 -14.73 -28.41 30.21
C GLY A 202 -13.47 -28.07 31.01
N GLU A 203 -12.34 -28.76 30.76
CA GLU A 203 -11.05 -28.48 31.39
C GLU A 203 -10.00 -28.01 30.36
N LEU A 204 -9.11 -27.10 30.78
CA LEU A 204 -7.96 -26.67 29.99
C LEU A 204 -6.74 -27.56 30.26
N THR A 205 -6.19 -28.16 29.20
CA THR A 205 -4.95 -28.96 29.29
C THR A 205 -3.79 -28.26 28.60
N VAL A 206 -2.62 -28.23 29.24
CA VAL A 206 -1.41 -27.64 28.64
C VAL A 206 -0.88 -28.57 27.55
N LYS A 207 -0.88 -28.10 26.31
CA LYS A 207 -0.34 -28.83 25.15
C LYS A 207 1.10 -28.50 24.88
N ALA A 208 1.49 -27.24 25.06
CA ALA A 208 2.85 -26.80 24.85
C ALA A 208 3.19 -25.73 25.88
N LYS A 209 4.43 -25.71 26.36
CA LYS A 209 4.93 -24.68 27.25
C LYS A 209 6.39 -24.39 26.91
N GLY A 210 6.75 -23.12 26.91
CA GLY A 210 8.12 -22.72 26.66
C GLY A 210 8.30 -21.23 26.84
N MET A 211 9.36 -20.71 26.23
CA MET A 211 9.68 -19.29 26.34
C MET A 211 10.39 -18.80 25.08
N LEU A 212 9.98 -17.64 24.58
CA LEU A 212 10.79 -16.89 23.64
C LEU A 212 11.89 -16.18 24.43
N LYS A 213 13.14 -16.37 24.01
CA LYS A 213 14.31 -15.65 24.53
C LYS A 213 14.84 -14.76 23.42
N VAL A 214 14.93 -13.46 23.68
CA VAL A 214 15.50 -12.50 22.74
C VAL A 214 16.73 -11.82 23.35
N PRO A 215 17.62 -11.25 22.53
CA PRO A 215 18.71 -10.41 23.02
C PRO A 215 18.22 -9.28 23.93
N ILE A 216 19.05 -8.86 24.89
CA ILE A 216 18.72 -7.83 25.90
C ILE A 216 18.38 -6.48 25.25
N SER A 217 18.88 -6.22 24.05
CA SER A 217 18.60 -5.01 23.27
C SER A 217 17.20 -4.97 22.64
N GLU A 218 16.42 -6.05 22.76
CA GLU A 218 15.11 -6.19 22.13
C GLU A 218 14.01 -6.23 23.18
N TYR A 219 12.86 -5.65 22.83
CA TYR A 219 11.68 -5.66 23.66
C TYR A 219 10.55 -6.39 22.94
N PHE A 220 9.88 -7.30 23.65
CA PHE A 220 8.70 -7.97 23.13
C PHE A 220 7.59 -6.96 22.80
N SER A 221 7.01 -7.09 21.61
CA SER A 221 6.00 -6.17 21.08
C SER A 221 4.67 -6.89 20.86
N ASP A 222 4.68 -8.00 20.11
CA ASP A 222 3.45 -8.69 19.70
C ASP A 222 3.69 -10.18 19.46
N ILE A 223 2.63 -10.99 19.54
CA ILE A 223 2.64 -12.42 19.25
C ILE A 223 1.30 -12.87 18.69
N ALA A 224 1.35 -13.69 17.65
CA ALA A 224 0.19 -14.27 17.01
C ALA A 224 0.42 -15.76 16.77
N VAL A 225 -0.66 -16.52 16.72
CA VAL A 225 -0.62 -17.98 16.70
C VAL A 225 -1.72 -18.55 15.82
N ALA A 226 -1.39 -19.61 15.11
CA ALA A 226 -2.31 -20.42 14.33
C ALA A 226 -2.13 -21.89 14.68
N THR A 227 -3.19 -22.66 14.56
CA THR A 227 -3.17 -24.11 14.81
C THR A 227 -3.54 -24.88 13.55
N LYS A 228 -3.05 -26.12 13.45
CA LYS A 228 -3.40 -27.12 12.44
C LYS A 228 -3.60 -28.48 13.13
N ASP A 229 -4.09 -29.46 12.37
CA ASP A 229 -4.47 -30.76 12.93
C ASP A 229 -3.34 -31.44 13.72
N ASN A 230 -2.09 -31.32 13.24
CA ASN A 230 -0.91 -31.98 13.81
C ASN A 230 0.09 -31.02 14.47
N GLY A 231 -0.23 -29.74 14.62
CA GLY A 231 0.69 -28.77 15.21
C GLY A 231 0.18 -27.33 15.27
N PHE A 232 1.12 -26.41 15.45
CA PHE A 232 0.84 -24.97 15.55
C PHE A 232 2.01 -24.15 15.03
N GLY A 233 1.73 -22.91 14.64
CA GLY A 233 2.72 -21.92 14.25
C GLY A 233 2.57 -20.67 15.08
N ILE A 234 3.69 -20.06 15.46
CA ILE A 234 3.70 -18.80 16.21
C ILE A 234 4.59 -17.80 15.46
N VAL A 235 4.11 -16.57 15.39
CA VAL A 235 4.89 -15.41 14.91
C VAL A 235 4.97 -14.41 16.04
N ALA A 236 6.18 -13.96 16.36
CA ALA A 236 6.43 -12.98 17.40
C ALA A 236 7.23 -11.81 16.85
N LYS A 237 6.92 -10.61 17.35
CA LYS A 237 7.60 -9.36 17.02
C LYS A 237 8.34 -8.85 18.24
N THR A 238 9.57 -8.40 18.02
CA THR A 238 10.31 -7.58 18.97
C THR A 238 10.72 -6.26 18.32
N ASP A 239 10.88 -5.24 19.15
CA ASP A 239 11.36 -3.93 18.74
C ASP A 239 12.80 -3.70 19.24
N VAL A 240 13.62 -3.13 18.37
CA VAL A 240 15.01 -2.73 18.62
C VAL A 240 15.08 -1.21 18.53
N GLY A 241 15.01 -0.56 19.69
CA GLY A 241 14.88 0.90 19.76
C GLY A 241 13.55 1.39 19.15
N ARG A 242 13.56 2.56 18.50
CA ARG A 242 12.33 3.19 17.96
C ARG A 242 12.02 2.88 16.50
N LYS A 243 12.95 2.27 15.75
CA LYS A 243 12.88 2.25 14.27
C LYS A 243 13.09 0.90 13.62
N GLU A 244 13.45 -0.12 14.40
CA GLU A 244 13.72 -1.45 13.86
C GLU A 244 12.90 -2.47 14.64
N SER A 245 12.37 -3.47 13.93
CA SER A 245 11.72 -4.62 14.52
C SER A 245 12.37 -5.90 13.99
N ARG A 246 12.27 -6.96 14.79
CA ARG A 246 12.66 -8.31 14.43
C ARG A 246 11.46 -9.22 14.56
N ILE A 247 11.37 -10.15 13.61
CA ILE A 247 10.23 -11.05 13.50
C ILE A 247 10.78 -12.45 13.69
N TYR A 248 10.19 -13.18 14.61
CA TYR A 248 10.53 -14.56 14.89
C TYR A 248 9.36 -15.44 14.51
N SER A 249 9.63 -16.63 14.00
CA SER A 249 8.59 -17.63 13.79
C SER A 249 9.02 -19.02 14.24
N LEU A 250 8.04 -19.83 14.58
CA LEU A 250 8.21 -21.26 14.77
C LEU A 250 7.03 -22.01 14.19
N GLU A 251 7.27 -23.26 13.85
CA GLU A 251 6.25 -24.28 13.64
C GLU A 251 6.63 -25.51 14.48
N SER A 252 5.66 -26.08 15.18
CA SER A 252 5.86 -27.23 16.05
C SER A 252 4.71 -28.22 15.91
N SER A 253 4.99 -29.50 16.18
CA SER A 253 3.99 -30.56 16.26
C SER A 253 3.33 -30.63 17.64
N TRP A 254 2.13 -31.21 17.72
CA TRP A 254 1.48 -31.55 18.99
C TRP A 254 2.11 -32.78 19.68
N ASP A 255 2.75 -33.68 18.95
CA ASP A 255 3.28 -34.94 19.49
C ASP A 255 4.56 -34.73 20.31
N ASN A 256 5.41 -33.81 19.85
CA ASN A 256 6.62 -33.39 20.55
C ASN A 256 6.75 -31.87 20.46
N PRO A 257 5.99 -31.12 21.29
CA PRO A 257 5.92 -29.68 21.21
C PRO A 257 7.24 -29.05 21.67
N TYR A 258 7.98 -28.44 20.74
CA TYR A 258 9.23 -27.73 21.01
C TYR A 258 9.16 -26.30 20.46
N LEU A 259 9.48 -25.32 21.31
CA LEU A 259 9.36 -23.91 20.96
C LEU A 259 10.74 -23.36 20.56
N ASP A 260 11.10 -23.53 19.29
CA ASP A 260 12.33 -22.98 18.71
C ASP A 260 12.04 -21.86 17.70
N PHE A 261 12.35 -20.64 18.11
CA PHE A 261 12.05 -19.44 17.36
C PHE A 261 13.19 -19.08 16.40
N ASN A 262 12.87 -19.01 15.12
CA ASN A 262 13.79 -18.62 14.06
C ASN A 262 13.57 -17.16 13.69
N LEU A 263 14.66 -16.38 13.65
CA LEU A 263 14.63 -15.00 13.15
C LEU A 263 14.33 -15.01 11.64
N LEU A 264 13.35 -14.20 11.23
CA LEU A 264 12.93 -14.01 9.85
C LEU A 264 13.50 -12.71 9.28
N ASN A 265 13.98 -12.79 8.05
CA ASN A 265 14.37 -11.65 7.24
C ASN A 265 13.31 -11.43 6.16
N LEU A 266 12.42 -10.48 6.37
CA LEU A 266 11.38 -10.12 5.40
C LEU A 266 11.87 -8.95 4.54
N ASN A 267 11.91 -9.16 3.23
CA ASN A 267 12.26 -8.14 2.25
C ASN A 267 11.04 -7.79 1.40
N ASP A 268 10.95 -6.53 1.03
CA ASP A 268 9.93 -6.01 0.13
C ASP A 268 10.16 -6.59 -1.27
N PRO A 269 9.15 -7.24 -1.88
CA PRO A 269 9.33 -7.93 -3.16
C PRO A 269 9.59 -6.99 -4.34
N ASN A 270 9.17 -5.72 -4.25
CA ASN A 270 9.32 -4.76 -5.31
C ASN A 270 10.67 -4.04 -5.28
N THR A 271 11.28 -3.91 -4.10
CA THR A 271 12.55 -3.16 -3.92
C THR A 271 13.72 -3.99 -3.41
N GLY A 272 13.47 -5.21 -2.91
CA GLY A 272 14.46 -6.06 -2.24
C GLY A 272 14.95 -5.52 -0.88
N ARG A 273 14.41 -4.39 -0.41
CA ARG A 273 14.80 -3.75 0.85
C ARG A 273 14.11 -4.43 2.03
N LYS A 274 14.77 -4.45 3.18
CA LYS A 274 14.16 -4.96 4.43
C LYS A 274 12.88 -4.19 4.77
N ILE A 275 11.81 -4.94 5.02
CA ILE A 275 10.52 -4.41 5.45
C ILE A 275 10.66 -3.79 6.84
N ARG A 276 9.95 -2.68 7.08
CA ARG A 276 9.99 -1.94 8.35
C ARG A 276 8.62 -1.87 9.00
N GLU A 277 8.59 -1.67 10.31
CA GLU A 277 7.35 -1.42 11.06
C GLU A 277 6.27 -2.49 10.86
N ALA A 278 6.69 -3.76 10.70
CA ALA A 278 5.75 -4.85 10.53
C ALA A 278 4.88 -5.05 11.79
N GLY A 279 3.60 -5.38 11.63
CA GLY A 279 2.66 -5.54 12.74
C GLY A 279 1.33 -6.16 12.33
N ASP A 280 0.42 -6.30 13.30
CA ASP A 280 -0.87 -6.98 13.17
C ASP A 280 -0.77 -8.35 12.52
N PHE A 281 0.17 -9.19 12.99
CA PHE A 281 0.38 -10.51 12.41
C PHE A 281 -0.88 -11.38 12.60
N ARG A 282 -1.33 -12.02 11.51
CA ARG A 282 -2.36 -13.05 11.50
C ARG A 282 -1.83 -14.28 10.78
N PRO A 283 -1.19 -15.21 11.51
CA PRO A 283 -0.84 -16.50 10.94
C PRO A 283 -2.11 -17.31 10.67
N TYR A 284 -2.08 -18.12 9.62
CA TYR A 284 -3.10 -19.11 9.30
C TYR A 284 -2.48 -20.25 8.50
N TYR A 285 -3.16 -21.40 8.45
CA TYR A 285 -2.69 -22.53 7.66
C TYR A 285 -3.54 -22.70 6.40
N ARG A 286 -2.89 -22.90 5.25
CA ARG A 286 -3.50 -23.29 3.99
C ARG A 286 -2.71 -24.46 3.43
N ASP A 287 -3.40 -25.56 3.14
CA ASP A 287 -2.81 -26.80 2.62
C ASP A 287 -1.59 -27.29 3.43
N GLY A 288 -1.65 -27.12 4.75
CA GLY A 288 -0.62 -27.53 5.70
C GLY A 288 0.57 -26.57 5.86
N GLN A 289 0.66 -25.54 5.01
CA GLN A 289 1.71 -24.51 5.05
C GLN A 289 1.28 -23.29 5.88
N LEU A 290 2.22 -22.72 6.62
CA LEU A 290 2.01 -21.51 7.41
C LEU A 290 2.09 -20.28 6.51
N TYR A 291 0.96 -19.58 6.41
CA TYR A 291 0.87 -18.25 5.82
C TYR A 291 0.70 -17.22 6.91
N VAL A 292 1.23 -16.02 6.70
CA VAL A 292 1.11 -14.93 7.66
C VAL A 292 0.81 -13.65 6.92
N ILE A 293 -0.36 -13.07 7.20
CA ILE A 293 -0.71 -11.72 6.73
C ILE A 293 -0.37 -10.70 7.81
N PHE A 294 0.14 -9.56 7.39
CA PHE A 294 0.61 -8.52 8.29
C PHE A 294 0.65 -7.18 7.55
N HIS A 295 0.61 -6.07 8.29
CA HIS A 295 0.91 -4.77 7.71
C HIS A 295 2.41 -4.49 7.84
N ALA A 296 2.99 -3.71 6.92
CA ALA A 296 4.31 -3.14 7.09
C ALA A 296 4.60 -1.96 6.16
N THR A 297 5.58 -1.12 6.52
CA THR A 297 6.06 -0.03 5.66
C THR A 297 6.98 -0.59 4.57
N GLY A 298 6.55 -0.44 3.32
CA GLY A 298 7.33 -0.81 2.12
C GLY A 298 6.91 0.04 0.91
N PHE A 299 7.15 -0.45 -0.30
CA PHE A 299 7.03 0.29 -1.55
C PHE A 299 5.57 0.51 -1.99
N THR A 300 5.27 1.69 -2.54
CA THR A 300 4.02 1.93 -3.27
C THR A 300 4.18 3.06 -4.28
N GLU A 301 3.60 2.85 -5.46
CA GLU A 301 3.51 3.84 -6.54
C GLU A 301 2.46 4.93 -6.27
N ARG A 302 1.58 4.71 -5.28
CA ARG A 302 0.51 5.64 -4.92
C ARG A 302 0.95 6.71 -3.93
N ALA A 303 2.09 6.54 -3.26
CA ALA A 303 2.67 7.54 -2.37
C ALA A 303 3.54 8.53 -3.16
N THR A 304 3.05 9.77 -3.28
CA THR A 304 3.57 10.80 -4.21
C THR A 304 4.96 11.35 -3.88
N GLU A 305 5.48 11.13 -2.68
CA GLU A 305 6.74 11.74 -2.23
C GLU A 305 7.82 10.71 -1.88
N THR A 306 7.45 9.67 -1.15
CA THR A 306 8.39 8.69 -0.58
C THR A 306 8.45 7.38 -1.37
N MET A 307 7.49 7.16 -2.29
CA MET A 307 7.21 5.86 -2.90
C MET A 307 7.11 4.73 -1.86
N SER A 308 6.65 5.07 -0.66
CA SER A 308 6.53 4.15 0.46
C SER A 308 5.33 4.48 1.34
N ALA A 309 4.60 3.45 1.71
CA ALA A 309 3.45 3.50 2.61
C ALA A 309 3.35 2.18 3.38
N ASN A 310 2.44 2.14 4.36
CA ASN A 310 2.14 0.91 5.06
C ASN A 310 1.14 0.09 4.25
N ASN A 311 1.61 -1.05 3.74
CA ASN A 311 0.85 -1.97 2.92
C ASN A 311 0.58 -3.27 3.68
N ILE A 312 -0.37 -4.06 3.17
CA ILE A 312 -0.58 -5.44 3.61
C ILE A 312 0.33 -6.35 2.80
N TYR A 313 1.02 -7.23 3.51
CA TYR A 313 1.87 -8.26 2.96
C TYR A 313 1.39 -9.64 3.43
N GLN A 314 1.81 -10.65 2.68
CA GLN A 314 1.72 -12.04 3.07
C GLN A 314 3.11 -12.66 2.95
N PHE A 315 3.51 -13.46 3.93
CA PHE A 315 4.66 -14.35 3.74
C PHE A 315 4.27 -15.80 3.94
N THR A 316 5.00 -16.68 3.24
CA THR A 316 4.94 -18.14 3.41
C THR A 316 6.37 -18.69 3.52
N LYS A 317 6.52 -19.77 4.29
CA LYS A 317 7.79 -20.46 4.45
C LYS A 317 7.87 -21.61 3.45
N THR A 318 8.76 -21.52 2.48
CA THR A 318 9.01 -22.56 1.47
C THR A 318 10.32 -23.29 1.76
N SER A 319 10.59 -24.38 1.03
CA SER A 319 11.86 -25.10 1.13
C SER A 319 13.07 -24.26 0.69
N SER A 320 12.86 -23.26 -0.17
CA SER A 320 13.90 -22.36 -0.70
C SER A 320 14.09 -21.09 0.13
N GLY A 321 13.26 -20.83 1.15
CA GLY A 321 13.36 -19.65 2.00
C GLY A 321 11.99 -19.08 2.40
N ILE A 322 11.91 -17.76 2.50
CA ILE A 322 10.67 -17.05 2.80
C ILE A 322 10.23 -16.36 1.51
N ASP A 323 9.02 -16.66 1.06
CA ASP A 323 8.38 -15.94 -0.04
C ASP A 323 7.49 -14.84 0.54
N VAL A 324 7.59 -13.63 0.01
CA VAL A 324 6.88 -12.44 0.50
C VAL A 324 6.14 -11.80 -0.67
N GLN A 325 4.83 -11.67 -0.54
CA GLN A 325 3.96 -11.04 -1.53
C GLN A 325 3.36 -9.75 -0.96
N GLN A 326 3.26 -8.71 -1.79
CA GLN A 326 2.50 -7.50 -1.48
C GLN A 326 1.04 -7.71 -1.90
N ILE A 327 0.12 -7.46 -0.97
CA ILE A 327 -1.33 -7.69 -1.10
C ILE A 327 -2.07 -6.37 -1.32
N SER A 328 -1.61 -5.27 -0.71
CA SER A 328 -2.20 -3.95 -0.93
C SER A 328 -1.21 -2.99 -1.59
N ASN A 329 -1.76 -2.11 -2.44
CA ASN A 329 -1.06 -0.98 -3.03
C ASN A 329 -1.95 0.25 -2.82
N THR A 330 -2.02 0.73 -1.59
CA THR A 330 -2.88 1.84 -1.15
C THR A 330 -2.02 3.05 -0.80
N ARG A 331 -2.62 4.24 -0.86
CA ARG A 331 -1.94 5.49 -0.50
C ARG A 331 -1.89 5.70 1.01
N TYR A 332 -2.92 5.23 1.70
CA TYR A 332 -3.11 5.43 3.13
C TYR A 332 -2.55 4.25 3.91
N PHE A 333 -2.31 4.46 5.20
CA PHE A 333 -1.76 3.46 6.10
C PHE A 333 -2.75 2.30 6.28
N SER A 334 -2.42 1.12 5.75
CA SER A 334 -3.22 -0.10 5.88
C SER A 334 -2.92 -0.83 7.19
N THR A 335 -3.97 -1.33 7.86
CA THR A 335 -3.89 -1.97 9.19
C THR A 335 -4.92 -3.08 9.33
N ASN A 336 -4.76 -3.90 10.38
CA ASN A 336 -5.70 -4.94 10.78
C ASN A 336 -6.11 -5.87 9.62
N PRO A 337 -5.14 -6.51 8.94
CA PRO A 337 -5.48 -7.49 7.92
C PRO A 337 -6.28 -8.64 8.52
N LEU A 338 -7.26 -9.15 7.78
CA LEU A 338 -8.10 -10.29 8.14
C LEU A 338 -8.33 -11.15 6.91
N LEU A 339 -8.21 -12.47 7.08
CA LEU A 339 -8.57 -13.43 6.04
C LEU A 339 -10.10 -13.61 6.03
N LEU A 340 -10.76 -13.26 4.93
CA LEU A 340 -12.21 -13.45 4.79
C LEU A 340 -12.55 -14.86 4.31
N ASN A 341 -11.75 -15.40 3.41
CA ASN A 341 -11.85 -16.77 2.88
C ASN A 341 -10.47 -17.20 2.35
N LYS A 342 -10.39 -18.39 1.73
CA LYS A 342 -9.13 -18.93 1.20
C LYS A 342 -8.45 -18.06 0.16
N GLU A 343 -9.09 -17.06 -0.44
CA GLU A 343 -8.50 -16.29 -1.55
C GLU A 343 -8.60 -14.79 -1.32
N THR A 344 -9.23 -14.33 -0.25
CA THR A 344 -9.58 -12.92 -0.06
C THR A 344 -9.13 -12.41 1.30
N ILE A 345 -8.38 -11.30 1.26
CA ILE A 345 -7.89 -10.59 2.43
C ILE A 345 -8.60 -9.23 2.51
N MET A 346 -9.05 -8.86 3.71
CA MET A 346 -9.62 -7.57 4.05
C MET A 346 -8.67 -6.79 4.96
N TRP A 347 -8.70 -5.47 4.89
CA TRP A 347 -8.00 -4.60 5.83
C TRP A 347 -8.66 -3.23 5.96
N LEU A 348 -8.14 -2.41 6.87
CA LEU A 348 -8.56 -1.04 7.09
C LEU A 348 -7.50 -0.04 6.63
N ASP A 349 -7.88 0.89 5.78
CA ASP A 349 -7.06 2.05 5.43
C ASP A 349 -7.39 3.23 6.34
N TYR A 350 -6.36 3.86 6.92
CA TYR A 350 -6.49 4.99 7.83
C TYR A 350 -7.14 6.23 7.19
N GLY A 351 -7.97 6.93 7.96
CA GLY A 351 -8.71 8.14 7.58
C GLY A 351 -9.60 8.61 8.73
N ILE A 352 -10.36 9.71 8.54
CA ILE A 352 -11.39 10.16 9.52
C ILE A 352 -12.40 9.02 9.74
N ASN A 353 -12.95 8.52 8.64
CA ASN A 353 -13.55 7.20 8.55
C ASN A 353 -12.54 6.28 7.85
N LYS A 354 -12.30 5.10 8.41
CA LYS A 354 -11.40 4.11 7.82
C LYS A 354 -12.11 3.37 6.72
N LYS A 355 -11.46 3.24 5.58
CA LYS A 355 -12.01 2.50 4.44
C LYS A 355 -11.76 1.02 4.65
N ILE A 356 -12.80 0.21 4.45
CA ILE A 356 -12.70 -1.23 4.46
C ILE A 356 -12.41 -1.67 3.02
N PHE A 357 -11.25 -2.25 2.82
CA PHE A 357 -10.79 -2.74 1.52
C PHE A 357 -10.65 -4.25 1.52
N ILE A 358 -10.81 -4.84 0.34
CA ILE A 358 -10.49 -6.24 0.07
C ILE A 358 -9.53 -6.35 -1.12
N SER A 359 -8.76 -7.42 -1.16
CA SER A 359 -8.04 -7.91 -2.33
C SER A 359 -8.22 -9.42 -2.41
N SER A 360 -8.30 -9.97 -3.62
CA SER A 360 -8.56 -11.39 -3.84
C SER A 360 -7.70 -11.98 -4.95
N GLN A 361 -7.44 -13.28 -4.84
CA GLN A 361 -6.83 -14.10 -5.89
C GLN A 361 -7.87 -14.63 -6.91
N ASN A 362 -9.17 -14.40 -6.68
CA ASN A 362 -10.22 -14.82 -7.60
C ASN A 362 -10.16 -14.03 -8.93
N PRO A 363 -10.07 -14.69 -10.10
CA PRO A 363 -10.03 -14.04 -11.42
C PRO A 363 -11.15 -13.03 -11.68
N ASP A 364 -12.37 -13.31 -11.23
CA ASP A 364 -13.51 -12.41 -11.43
C ASP A 364 -13.32 -11.09 -10.66
N LEU A 365 -12.77 -11.17 -9.46
CA LEU A 365 -12.46 -9.99 -8.64
C LEU A 365 -11.24 -9.24 -9.16
N ILE A 366 -10.25 -9.95 -9.72
CA ILE A 366 -9.12 -9.34 -10.41
C ILE A 366 -9.63 -8.51 -11.59
N ALA A 367 -10.46 -9.09 -12.46
CA ALA A 367 -11.04 -8.39 -13.60
C ALA A 367 -11.90 -7.18 -13.18
N LYS A 368 -12.71 -7.34 -12.13
CA LYS A 368 -13.52 -6.25 -11.56
C LYS A 368 -12.66 -5.10 -11.03
N ALA A 369 -11.56 -5.43 -10.35
CA ALA A 369 -10.64 -4.46 -9.75
C ALA A 369 -9.74 -3.75 -10.77
N ASP A 370 -9.59 -4.30 -11.98
CA ASP A 370 -8.72 -3.75 -13.03
C ASP A 370 -9.27 -2.45 -13.66
N THR A 371 -10.52 -2.10 -13.34
CA THR A 371 -11.13 -0.86 -13.84
C THR A 371 -10.52 0.40 -13.19
N PHE A 372 -10.43 1.48 -13.96
CA PHE A 372 -10.01 2.78 -13.43
C PHE A 372 -11.14 3.40 -12.60
N THR A 373 -10.83 3.76 -11.36
CA THR A 373 -11.76 4.47 -10.48
C THR A 373 -11.60 5.99 -10.59
N GLN A 374 -12.62 6.74 -10.18
CA GLN A 374 -12.52 8.21 -10.07
C GLN A 374 -11.38 8.63 -9.14
N THR A 375 -11.10 7.83 -8.10
CA THR A 375 -9.97 8.06 -7.20
C THR A 375 -8.65 7.93 -7.94
N ASP A 376 -8.49 6.92 -8.81
CA ASP A 376 -7.27 6.75 -9.61
C ASP A 376 -7.04 7.93 -10.54
N LEU A 377 -8.08 8.37 -11.25
CA LEU A 377 -8.01 9.54 -12.13
C LEU A 377 -7.60 10.81 -11.35
N THR A 378 -8.15 10.99 -10.15
CA THR A 378 -7.85 12.15 -9.30
C THR A 378 -6.41 12.13 -8.80
N ILE A 379 -5.92 10.97 -8.36
CA ILE A 379 -4.52 10.82 -7.92
C ILE A 379 -3.57 10.99 -9.10
N ALA A 380 -3.87 10.38 -10.26
CA ALA A 380 -3.05 10.50 -11.47
C ALA A 380 -2.97 11.94 -11.97
N PHE A 381 -4.10 12.67 -11.93
CA PHE A 381 -4.13 14.08 -12.28
C PHE A 381 -3.29 14.91 -11.30
N GLY A 382 -3.46 14.69 -9.98
CA GLY A 382 -2.65 15.34 -8.95
C GLY A 382 -1.15 15.08 -9.10
N GLN A 383 -0.75 13.84 -9.36
CA GLN A 383 0.65 13.46 -9.65
C GLN A 383 1.17 14.15 -10.92
N THR A 384 0.35 14.25 -11.96
CA THR A 384 0.73 14.93 -13.21
C THR A 384 0.95 16.42 -12.96
N ILE A 385 0.04 17.10 -12.27
CA ILE A 385 0.23 18.52 -11.90
C ILE A 385 1.49 18.70 -11.05
N MET A 386 1.73 17.81 -10.08
CA MET A 386 2.95 17.85 -9.27
C MET A 386 4.21 17.68 -10.12
N HIS A 387 4.24 16.73 -11.06
CA HIS A 387 5.35 16.57 -12.01
C HIS A 387 5.55 17.82 -12.86
N LEU A 388 4.48 18.45 -13.34
CA LEU A 388 4.56 19.69 -14.11
C LEU A 388 5.13 20.84 -13.27
N VAL A 389 4.68 21.01 -12.03
CA VAL A 389 5.22 22.03 -11.11
C VAL A 389 6.69 21.78 -10.82
N LYS A 390 7.07 20.53 -10.48
CA LYS A 390 8.47 20.14 -10.28
C LYS A 390 9.31 20.39 -11.53
N SER A 391 8.76 20.14 -12.73
CA SER A 391 9.49 20.36 -13.98
C SER A 391 9.96 21.79 -14.18
N PHE A 392 9.23 22.80 -13.70
CA PHE A 392 9.68 24.19 -13.82
C PHE A 392 10.98 24.46 -13.06
N THR A 393 11.24 23.74 -11.97
CA THR A 393 12.51 23.88 -11.24
C THR A 393 13.72 23.40 -12.05
N SER A 394 13.52 22.52 -13.04
CA SER A 394 14.59 22.04 -13.91
C SER A 394 15.13 23.11 -14.87
N ILE A 395 14.46 24.26 -15.00
CA ILE A 395 14.93 25.37 -15.85
C ILE A 395 16.34 25.84 -15.46
N TYR A 396 16.67 25.84 -14.17
CA TYR A 396 17.99 26.24 -13.70
C TYR A 396 19.12 25.34 -14.24
N LEU A 397 18.82 24.05 -14.48
CA LEU A 397 19.80 23.09 -15.02
C LEU A 397 20.03 23.28 -16.53
N THR A 398 19.11 23.97 -17.21
CA THR A 398 19.22 24.23 -18.66
C THR A 398 20.00 25.50 -19.00
N TYR A 399 20.42 26.27 -17.99
CA TYR A 399 21.16 27.53 -18.19
C TYR A 399 22.39 27.40 -19.10
N PRO A 400 23.28 26.38 -18.96
CA PRO A 400 24.42 26.23 -19.84
C PRO A 400 24.04 26.11 -21.32
N TRP A 401 22.91 25.47 -21.62
CA TRP A 401 22.44 25.28 -22.99
C TRP A 401 21.87 26.55 -23.62
N ILE A 402 21.39 27.50 -22.81
CA ILE A 402 20.94 28.82 -23.28
C ILE A 402 22.14 29.73 -23.56
N VAL A 403 23.22 29.59 -22.79
CA VAL A 403 24.45 30.39 -22.97
C VAL A 403 25.15 30.08 -24.28
N VAL A 404 25.21 28.82 -24.71
CA VAL A 404 25.86 28.39 -25.96
C VAL A 404 25.36 29.17 -27.21
N PRO A 405 24.05 29.21 -27.54
CA PRO A 405 23.56 29.97 -28.68
C PRO A 405 23.72 31.48 -28.49
N LEU A 406 23.66 32.02 -27.27
CA LEU A 406 23.89 33.44 -27.00
C LEU A 406 25.34 33.85 -27.32
N LEU A 407 26.31 33.02 -26.94
CA LEU A 407 27.72 33.23 -27.28
C LEU A 407 27.92 33.15 -28.80
N PHE A 408 27.32 32.16 -29.45
CA PHE A 408 27.36 32.03 -30.92
C PHE A 408 26.83 33.27 -31.62
N PHE A 409 25.67 33.79 -31.22
CA PHE A 409 25.11 35.01 -31.81
C PHE A 409 25.93 36.26 -31.47
N SER A 410 26.52 36.34 -30.29
CA SER A 410 27.43 37.43 -29.92
C SER A 410 28.65 37.46 -30.83
N ILE A 411 29.26 36.31 -31.10
CA ILE A 411 30.38 36.16 -32.03
C ILE A 411 29.96 36.54 -33.45
N LEU A 412 28.82 36.05 -33.93
CA LEU A 412 28.30 36.41 -35.26
C LEU A 412 27.99 37.90 -35.38
N PHE A 413 27.51 38.54 -34.33
CA PHE A 413 27.25 39.98 -34.34
C PHE A 413 28.54 40.79 -34.48
N LEU A 414 29.63 40.36 -33.82
CA LEU A 414 30.93 41.04 -33.89
C LEU A 414 31.63 40.84 -35.25
N PHE A 415 31.63 39.61 -35.79
CA PHE A 415 32.43 39.27 -36.97
C PHE A 415 31.63 39.18 -38.28
N PHE A 416 30.32 38.96 -38.22
CA PHE A 416 29.47 38.66 -39.39
C PHE A 416 28.17 39.48 -39.41
N LYS A 417 28.21 40.72 -38.90
CA LYS A 417 27.05 41.63 -38.80
C LYS A 417 26.20 41.70 -40.08
N ARG A 418 26.84 41.87 -41.24
CA ARG A 418 26.16 41.95 -42.54
C ARG A 418 25.34 40.70 -42.88
N SER A 419 25.85 39.52 -42.51
CA SER A 419 25.18 38.24 -42.76
C SER A 419 23.96 38.07 -41.85
N MET A 420 24.02 38.57 -40.61
CA MET A 420 22.87 38.60 -39.69
C MET A 420 21.76 39.54 -40.18
N ASP A 421 22.11 40.74 -40.63
CA ASP A 421 21.15 41.74 -41.14
C ASP A 421 20.38 41.21 -42.36
N GLN A 422 21.02 40.37 -43.17
CA GLN A 422 20.43 39.74 -44.36
C GLN A 422 19.58 38.49 -44.07
N ASN A 423 19.46 38.05 -42.81
CA ASN A 423 18.70 36.86 -42.39
C ASN A 423 19.04 35.59 -43.20
N LEU A 424 20.32 35.36 -43.49
CA LEU A 424 20.76 34.23 -44.29
C LEU A 424 20.41 32.89 -43.62
N SER A 425 19.93 31.92 -44.39
CA SER A 425 19.44 30.64 -43.86
C SER A 425 20.53 29.78 -43.21
N TRP A 426 21.80 29.92 -43.62
CA TRP A 426 22.90 29.16 -43.00
C TRP A 426 23.07 29.51 -41.52
N ILE A 427 22.82 30.77 -41.13
CA ILE A 427 22.93 31.25 -39.74
C ILE A 427 21.90 30.55 -38.84
N LEU A 428 20.70 30.30 -39.38
CA LEU A 428 19.63 29.59 -38.67
C LEU A 428 20.06 28.16 -38.36
N TYR A 429 20.46 27.42 -39.38
CA TYR A 429 20.82 26.01 -39.24
C TYR A 429 22.11 25.84 -38.43
N SER A 430 23.11 26.71 -38.60
CA SER A 430 24.32 26.69 -37.77
C SER A 430 24.01 27.00 -36.30
N GLY A 431 23.11 27.96 -36.03
CA GLY A 431 22.70 28.27 -34.66
C GLY A 431 22.00 27.10 -33.97
N ILE A 432 21.11 26.41 -34.69
CA ILE A 432 20.45 25.18 -34.20
C ILE A 432 21.47 24.06 -33.98
N ALA A 433 22.40 23.85 -34.92
CA ALA A 433 23.42 22.81 -34.83
C ALA A 433 24.37 23.05 -33.65
N VAL A 434 24.85 24.29 -33.47
CA VAL A 434 25.71 24.68 -32.33
C VAL A 434 24.99 24.47 -31.01
N TYR A 435 23.70 24.82 -30.92
CA TYR A 435 22.90 24.55 -29.73
C TYR A 435 22.76 23.05 -29.45
N LEU A 436 22.42 22.23 -30.44
CA LEU A 436 22.24 20.78 -30.25
C LEU A 436 23.56 20.10 -29.87
N ILE A 437 24.68 20.47 -30.49
CA ILE A 437 26.01 19.99 -30.10
C ILE A 437 26.31 20.40 -28.65
N GLY A 438 26.02 21.65 -28.28
CA GLY A 438 26.17 22.12 -26.90
C GLY A 438 25.33 21.31 -25.90
N ALA A 439 24.06 21.03 -26.23
CA ALA A 439 23.19 20.22 -25.39
C ALA A 439 23.67 18.76 -25.25
N LEU A 440 24.24 18.18 -26.31
CA LEU A 440 24.81 16.83 -26.31
C LEU A 440 26.13 16.73 -25.55
N LEU A 441 26.95 17.79 -25.53
CA LEU A 441 28.20 17.84 -24.77
C LEU A 441 28.00 18.18 -23.29
N LEU A 442 26.87 18.80 -22.95
CA LEU A 442 26.52 19.26 -21.61
C LEU A 442 25.24 18.57 -21.12
N GLU A 443 25.00 17.33 -21.52
CA GLU A 443 23.85 16.56 -21.05
C GLU A 443 23.86 16.34 -19.52
N GLU A 444 25.00 16.23 -18.85
CA GLU A 444 25.14 15.75 -17.47
C GLU A 444 24.60 16.71 -16.37
N HIS A 445 24.83 18.03 -16.40
CA HIS A 445 23.92 18.97 -17.04
C HIS A 445 22.48 18.83 -16.51
N PHE A 446 21.60 18.48 -17.44
CA PHE A 446 20.17 18.33 -17.21
C PHE A 446 19.84 16.91 -16.74
N PHE A 447 20.57 15.91 -17.22
CA PHE A 447 20.34 14.49 -17.00
C PHE A 447 21.13 13.96 -15.78
N VAL A 448 20.87 14.54 -14.61
CA VAL A 448 21.51 14.16 -13.36
C VAL A 448 21.18 12.72 -12.93
N ARG A 449 22.07 12.09 -12.15
CA ARG A 449 21.90 10.71 -11.64
C ARG A 449 20.59 10.49 -10.88
N THR A 450 20.02 11.51 -10.25
CA THR A 450 18.73 11.42 -9.55
C THR A 450 17.60 10.98 -10.49
N ILE A 451 17.62 11.40 -11.76
CA ILE A 451 16.63 10.99 -12.76
C ILE A 451 16.68 9.47 -12.95
N GLN A 452 17.87 8.88 -13.04
CA GLN A 452 18.04 7.43 -13.24
C GLN A 452 17.48 6.61 -12.08
N VAL A 453 17.44 7.18 -10.87
CA VAL A 453 16.94 6.49 -9.67
C VAL A 453 15.42 6.63 -9.51
N ARG A 454 14.81 7.66 -10.11
CA ARG A 454 13.40 8.03 -9.83
C ARG A 454 12.48 7.94 -11.04
N ALA A 455 13.00 8.10 -12.24
CA ALA A 455 12.18 8.01 -13.44
C ALA A 455 11.91 6.54 -13.79
N PRO A 456 10.75 6.22 -14.38
CA PRO A 456 10.41 4.86 -14.77
C PRO A 456 11.37 4.31 -15.82
N ASP A 457 11.49 2.98 -15.89
CA ASP A 457 12.42 2.27 -16.79
C ASP A 457 12.28 2.64 -18.27
N PHE A 458 11.07 3.01 -18.72
CA PHE A 458 10.84 3.45 -20.11
C PHE A 458 11.48 4.82 -20.42
N VAL A 459 11.80 5.61 -19.39
CA VAL A 459 12.53 6.89 -19.49
C VAL A 459 14.03 6.67 -19.28
N THR A 460 14.44 5.66 -18.52
CA THR A 460 15.82 5.47 -18.02
C THR A 460 16.50 4.25 -18.62
N PHE A 461 16.72 4.27 -19.94
CA PHE A 461 17.50 3.24 -20.64
C PHE A 461 18.92 3.72 -21.01
N PRO A 462 19.91 2.84 -21.26
CA PRO A 462 21.24 3.26 -21.65
C PRO A 462 21.23 4.21 -22.87
N GLY A 463 21.80 5.41 -22.71
CA GLY A 463 21.83 6.43 -23.75
C GLY A 463 20.54 7.26 -23.89
N PHE A 464 19.59 7.16 -22.96
CA PHE A 464 18.36 7.96 -22.97
C PHE A 464 18.57 9.48 -23.12
N PRO A 465 19.62 10.13 -22.57
CA PRO A 465 19.80 11.58 -22.72
C PRO A 465 19.90 12.00 -24.20
N TYR A 466 20.70 11.26 -24.97
CA TYR A 466 20.91 11.53 -26.39
C TYR A 466 19.64 11.33 -27.20
N VAL A 467 18.86 10.28 -26.89
CA VAL A 467 17.59 10.00 -27.58
C VAL A 467 16.60 11.14 -27.35
N PHE A 468 16.42 11.58 -26.10
CA PHE A 468 15.47 12.65 -25.80
C PHE A 468 15.91 14.01 -26.35
N ILE A 469 17.21 14.36 -26.29
CA ILE A 469 17.73 15.59 -26.90
C ILE A 469 17.45 15.60 -28.42
N LEU A 470 17.74 14.50 -29.12
CA LEU A 470 17.54 14.45 -30.57
C LEU A 470 16.06 14.41 -30.96
N LEU A 471 15.25 13.61 -30.25
CA LEU A 471 13.81 13.50 -30.50
C LEU A 471 13.10 14.84 -30.31
N PHE A 472 13.30 15.49 -29.16
CA PHE A 472 12.68 16.78 -28.91
C PHE A 472 13.28 17.88 -29.78
N GLY A 473 14.55 17.77 -30.16
CA GLY A 473 15.18 18.65 -31.15
C GLY A 473 14.46 18.55 -32.50
N LEU A 474 14.14 17.34 -32.96
CA LEU A 474 13.37 17.11 -34.18
C LEU A 474 11.95 17.70 -34.07
N LEU A 475 11.26 17.50 -32.94
CA LEU A 475 9.92 18.07 -32.72
C LEU A 475 9.95 19.61 -32.67
N ALA A 476 10.95 20.21 -32.02
CA ALA A 476 11.14 21.66 -32.02
C ALA A 476 11.45 22.20 -33.42
N PHE A 477 12.23 21.46 -34.21
CA PHE A 477 12.52 21.80 -35.60
C PHE A 477 11.25 21.71 -36.47
N PHE A 478 10.42 20.69 -36.24
CA PHE A 478 9.14 20.55 -36.90
C PHE A 478 8.21 21.74 -36.60
N CYS A 479 8.12 22.17 -35.35
CA CYS A 479 7.40 23.41 -34.97
C CYS A 479 7.95 24.64 -35.70
N LEU A 480 9.28 24.74 -35.84
CA LEU A 480 9.94 25.85 -36.52
C LEU A 480 9.54 25.97 -38.00
N MET A 481 9.17 24.88 -38.67
CA MET A 481 8.67 24.93 -40.06
C MET A 481 7.38 25.74 -40.22
N PHE A 482 6.62 25.91 -39.13
CA PHE A 482 5.40 26.72 -39.10
C PHE A 482 5.65 28.15 -38.62
N ALA A 483 6.89 28.51 -38.28
CA ALA A 483 7.24 29.85 -37.85
C ALA A 483 7.02 30.89 -38.96
N ARG A 484 6.72 32.13 -38.54
CA ARG A 484 6.49 33.23 -39.49
C ARG A 484 7.79 33.53 -40.24
N ARG A 485 7.69 33.67 -41.57
CA ARG A 485 8.84 34.03 -42.41
C ARG A 485 9.49 35.35 -41.97
N THR A 486 8.68 36.29 -41.47
CA THR A 486 9.09 37.63 -41.02
C THR A 486 9.90 37.66 -39.72
N TRP A 487 10.01 36.56 -38.98
CA TRP A 487 10.85 36.52 -37.78
C TRP A 487 12.34 36.54 -38.16
N SER A 488 13.14 37.29 -37.39
CA SER A 488 14.59 37.28 -37.55
C SER A 488 15.16 35.90 -37.25
N VAL A 489 16.35 35.62 -37.77
CA VAL A 489 17.04 34.34 -37.54
C VAL A 489 17.27 34.10 -36.04
N GLY A 490 17.66 35.12 -35.29
CA GLY A 490 17.82 35.02 -33.82
C GLY A 490 16.54 34.62 -33.10
N TYR A 491 15.40 35.24 -33.45
CA TYR A 491 14.10 34.86 -32.88
C TYR A 491 13.72 33.41 -33.20
N LYS A 492 14.00 32.95 -34.42
CA LYS A 492 13.74 31.57 -34.85
C LYS A 492 14.57 30.55 -34.06
N VAL A 493 15.86 30.83 -33.82
CA VAL A 493 16.71 29.96 -32.98
C VAL A 493 16.24 29.97 -31.52
N MET A 494 15.95 31.14 -30.95
CA MET A 494 15.46 31.20 -29.57
C MET A 494 14.10 30.50 -29.39
N TYR A 495 13.21 30.59 -30.37
CA TYR A 495 11.96 29.84 -30.38
C TYR A 495 12.19 28.33 -30.42
N PHE A 496 13.12 27.86 -31.26
CA PHE A 496 13.54 26.45 -31.29
C PHE A 496 14.09 25.99 -29.93
N VAL A 497 15.03 26.75 -29.35
CA VAL A 497 15.64 26.45 -28.04
C VAL A 497 14.57 26.38 -26.95
N ALA A 498 13.68 27.38 -26.90
CA ALA A 498 12.62 27.43 -25.90
C ALA A 498 11.68 26.21 -25.99
N LEU A 499 11.24 25.84 -27.20
CA LEU A 499 10.38 24.65 -27.38
C LEU A 499 11.11 23.36 -27.03
N HIS A 500 12.36 23.21 -27.45
CA HIS A 500 13.18 22.05 -27.14
C HIS A 500 13.30 21.85 -25.63
N LEU A 501 13.63 22.94 -24.92
CA LEU A 501 13.72 22.95 -23.47
C LEU A 501 12.37 22.64 -22.81
N ILE A 502 11.28 23.26 -23.25
CA ILE A 502 9.93 22.99 -22.70
C ILE A 502 9.57 21.51 -22.84
N PHE A 503 9.79 20.89 -24.00
CA PHE A 503 9.46 19.48 -24.20
C PHE A 503 10.27 18.55 -23.28
N LEU A 504 11.57 18.84 -23.11
CA LEU A 504 12.44 18.12 -22.17
C LEU A 504 12.02 18.30 -20.72
N MET A 505 11.72 19.54 -20.30
CA MET A 505 11.29 19.85 -18.94
C MET A 505 10.01 19.11 -18.61
N LEU A 506 8.98 19.23 -19.45
CA LEU A 506 7.69 18.59 -19.20
C LEU A 506 7.84 17.07 -19.07
N THR A 507 8.69 16.45 -19.89
CA THR A 507 8.86 14.99 -19.92
C THR A 507 9.73 14.46 -18.77
N ILE A 508 10.84 15.14 -18.46
CA ILE A 508 11.90 14.59 -17.59
C ILE A 508 12.13 15.44 -16.34
N GLY A 509 11.88 16.75 -16.43
CA GLY A 509 12.16 17.70 -15.35
C GLY A 509 11.45 17.38 -14.03
N GLY A 510 10.29 16.73 -14.08
CA GLY A 510 9.55 16.30 -12.89
C GLY A 510 10.28 15.27 -12.02
N TYR A 511 11.23 14.52 -12.58
CA TYR A 511 11.98 13.44 -11.90
C TYR A 511 13.30 13.90 -11.26
N ILE A 512 13.65 15.18 -11.41
CA ILE A 512 14.92 15.73 -10.90
C ILE A 512 14.90 15.92 -9.37
N LEU A 513 13.72 16.23 -8.79
CA LEU A 513 13.55 16.64 -7.40
C LEU A 513 12.87 15.63 -6.48
#